data_AF-A0A7S0TXD1-F1
#
_entry.id   AF-A0A7S0TXD1-F1
#
_cell.length_a   1.000
_cell.length_b   1.000
_cell.length_c   1.000
_cell.angle_alpha   90.00
_cell.angle_beta   90.00
_cell.angle_gamma   90.00
#
_symmetry.space_group_name_H-M   'P 1'
#
loop_
_entity.id
_entity.type
_entity.pdbx_description
1 polymer ?
#
loop_
_entity_poly.entity_id
_entity_poly.type
_entity_poly.pdbx_seq_one_letter_code
_entity_poly.pdbx_strand_id
1 'polypeptide(L)'
;PVLNFMKVYEQSSPVTPVLFVLSPGADPAYDVFALADKLGFGGPKMKFIALGQGQGKAAQQMLETGAARGQWVMLLNCHLLASWLRTLEKILEQTTKPHLDFRLWMTTDPTDAFPLGILQKCLKVVTEPPNGLKLNMRASFSKITDEQLEACPHYAFKPLVYVLAFFHAVVQERRKYGKVGWNVGYDFNESDFRVSMNLMDYYLTKTFNEKQEQIPWGSLKYLVGDAMYGGRVTCDYDRRGLTTYIG
;
A
#
# COMPACT_ATOMS: atom_id res chain seq x y z
N PRO A 1 -12.06 6.69 -10.32
CA PRO A 1 -12.45 7.49 -9.12
C PRO A 1 -11.52 7.10 -7.96
N VAL A 2 -11.00 8.07 -7.19
CA VAL A 2 -10.16 7.74 -6.03
C VAL A 2 -11.05 7.15 -4.95
N LEU A 3 -10.66 6.00 -4.39
CA LEU A 3 -11.41 5.35 -3.32
C LEU A 3 -11.42 6.25 -2.08
N ASN A 4 -12.60 6.48 -1.51
CA ASN A 4 -12.74 7.27 -0.29
C ASN A 4 -12.88 6.34 0.93
N PHE A 5 -11.80 6.20 1.67
CA PHE A 5 -11.72 5.31 2.84
C PHE A 5 -12.62 5.76 4.01
N MET A 6 -12.93 7.05 4.15
CA MET A 6 -13.91 7.53 5.14
C MET A 6 -15.30 6.95 4.86
N LYS A 7 -15.73 6.96 3.60
CA LYS A 7 -17.03 6.38 3.21
C LYS A 7 -17.08 4.88 3.43
N VAL A 8 -15.96 4.17 3.18
CA VAL A 8 -15.85 2.73 3.47
C VAL A 8 -15.98 2.48 4.97
N TYR A 9 -15.34 3.31 5.80
CA TYR A 9 -15.46 3.22 7.26
C TYR A 9 -16.89 3.48 7.75
N GLU A 10 -17.57 4.51 7.23
CA GLU A 10 -18.96 4.82 7.58
C GLU A 10 -19.93 3.67 7.26
N GLN A 11 -19.63 2.88 6.24
CA GLN A 11 -20.42 1.69 5.85
C GLN A 11 -20.00 0.42 6.60
N SER A 12 -18.86 0.45 7.30
CA SER A 12 -18.34 -0.68 8.08
C SER A 12 -18.93 -0.72 9.49
N SER A 13 -18.94 -1.91 10.10
CA SER A 13 -19.41 -2.10 11.48
C SER A 13 -18.55 -3.14 12.21
N PRO A 14 -18.68 -3.27 13.54
CA PRO A 14 -17.99 -4.32 14.31
C PRO A 14 -18.30 -5.75 13.84
N VAL A 15 -19.44 -5.97 13.19
CA VAL A 15 -19.89 -7.27 12.70
C VAL A 15 -19.90 -7.36 11.17
N THR A 16 -19.52 -6.29 10.48
CA THR A 16 -19.44 -6.19 9.02
C THR A 16 -18.01 -5.87 8.62
N PRO A 17 -17.15 -6.90 8.45
CA PRO A 17 -15.76 -6.70 8.03
C PRO A 17 -15.68 -6.02 6.66
N VAL A 18 -14.57 -5.36 6.39
CA VAL A 18 -14.24 -4.82 5.06
C VAL A 18 -13.24 -5.75 4.39
N LEU A 19 -13.57 -6.19 3.17
CA LEU A 19 -12.70 -7.02 2.34
C LEU A 19 -12.28 -6.24 1.09
N PHE A 20 -10.98 -5.94 1.00
CA PHE A 20 -10.36 -5.43 -0.21
C PHE A 20 -9.97 -6.59 -1.12
N VAL A 21 -10.55 -6.62 -2.32
CA VAL A 21 -10.10 -7.50 -3.40
C VAL A 21 -9.05 -6.73 -4.19
N LEU A 22 -7.81 -7.19 -4.09
CA LEU A 22 -6.66 -6.49 -4.64
C LEU A 22 -6.57 -6.72 -6.15
N SER A 23 -6.39 -5.64 -6.89
CA SER A 23 -5.81 -5.70 -8.23
C SER A 23 -4.28 -5.61 -8.10
N PRO A 24 -3.52 -6.16 -9.05
CA PRO A 24 -2.07 -6.07 -8.98
C PRO A 24 -1.58 -4.62 -8.90
N GLY A 25 -0.74 -4.33 -7.90
CA GLY A 25 -0.16 -3.01 -7.61
C GLY A 25 -1.00 -2.16 -6.65
N ALA A 26 -2.19 -2.63 -6.25
CA ALA A 26 -3.00 -1.97 -5.25
C ALA A 26 -2.61 -2.43 -3.84
N ASP A 27 -2.35 -1.47 -2.95
CA ASP A 27 -2.11 -1.73 -1.53
C ASP A 27 -2.94 -0.74 -0.68
N PRO A 28 -4.13 -1.14 -0.18
CA PRO A 28 -4.97 -0.30 0.65
C PRO A 28 -4.50 -0.22 2.11
N ALA A 29 -3.47 -0.99 2.52
CA ALA A 29 -3.06 -1.04 3.92
C ALA A 29 -2.61 0.32 4.43
N TYR A 30 -1.81 1.03 3.63
CA TYR A 30 -1.34 2.36 3.97
C TYR A 30 -2.50 3.34 4.20
N ASP A 31 -3.49 3.33 3.30
CA ASP A 31 -4.63 4.24 3.38
C ASP A 31 -5.53 3.92 4.59
N VAL A 32 -5.65 2.63 4.96
CA VAL A 32 -6.35 2.21 6.19
C VAL A 32 -5.58 2.63 7.44
N PHE A 33 -4.24 2.54 7.45
CA PHE A 33 -3.43 3.01 8.57
C PHE A 33 -3.54 4.53 8.76
N ALA A 34 -3.43 5.30 7.67
CA ALA A 34 -3.60 6.73 7.69
C ALA A 34 -5.01 7.14 8.17
N LEU A 35 -6.05 6.39 7.75
CA LEU A 35 -7.40 6.56 8.24
C LEU A 35 -7.51 6.28 9.76
N ALA A 36 -6.90 5.18 10.23
CA ALA A 36 -6.91 4.81 11.63
C ALA A 36 -6.25 5.89 12.49
N ASP A 37 -5.09 6.41 12.07
CA ASP A 37 -4.40 7.52 12.74
C ASP A 37 -5.30 8.76 12.80
N LYS A 38 -5.92 9.14 11.67
CA LYS A 38 -6.84 10.28 11.59
C LYS A 38 -8.04 10.16 12.53
N LEU A 39 -8.55 8.95 12.76
CA LEU A 39 -9.70 8.68 13.61
C LEU A 39 -9.33 8.32 15.06
N GLY A 40 -8.05 8.38 15.44
CA GLY A 40 -7.59 8.06 16.79
C GLY A 40 -7.56 6.56 17.13
N PHE A 41 -7.61 5.70 16.10
CA PHE A 41 -7.43 4.25 16.18
C PHE A 41 -6.02 3.80 15.75
N GLY A 42 -5.14 4.76 15.48
CA GLY A 42 -3.72 4.56 15.18
C GLY A 42 -2.90 3.92 16.29
N GLY A 43 -1.61 3.71 16.00
CA GLY A 43 -0.61 3.23 16.96
C GLY A 43 -1.02 1.94 17.67
N PRO A 44 -1.17 1.92 19.02
CA PRO A 44 -1.45 0.69 19.76
C PRO A 44 -2.85 0.11 19.52
N LYS A 45 -3.78 0.91 18.99
CA LYS A 45 -5.16 0.49 18.68
C LYS A 45 -5.33 -0.08 17.27
N MET A 46 -4.31 0.04 16.42
CA MET A 46 -4.26 -0.61 15.11
C MET A 46 -3.34 -1.82 15.18
N LYS A 47 -3.86 -3.00 14.84
CA LYS A 47 -3.12 -4.26 14.75
C LYS A 47 -3.18 -4.78 13.34
N PHE A 48 -2.09 -5.36 12.85
CA PHE A 48 -2.05 -5.97 11.54
C PHE A 48 -1.20 -7.23 11.57
N ILE A 49 -1.55 -8.18 10.70
CA ILE A 49 -0.80 -9.43 10.52
C ILE A 49 -0.91 -9.88 9.06
N ALA A 50 0.23 -10.22 8.46
CA ALA A 50 0.24 -10.89 7.17
C ALA A 50 0.00 -12.38 7.36
N LEU A 51 -1.03 -12.89 6.69
CA LEU A 51 -1.38 -14.30 6.75
C LEU A 51 -0.39 -15.09 5.90
N GLY A 52 0.26 -16.04 6.55
CA GLY A 52 1.20 -16.98 5.97
C GLY A 52 1.25 -18.24 6.82
N GLN A 53 2.06 -19.21 6.41
CA GLN A 53 2.18 -20.47 7.14
C GLN A 53 2.51 -20.23 8.62
N GLY A 54 1.74 -20.83 9.52
CA GLY A 54 1.91 -20.69 10.97
C GLY A 54 1.27 -19.47 11.62
N GLN A 55 0.74 -18.50 10.86
CA GLN A 55 0.20 -17.24 11.41
C GLN A 55 -1.24 -17.35 11.95
N GLY A 56 -1.95 -18.45 11.68
CA GLY A 56 -3.36 -18.58 12.04
C GLY A 56 -3.67 -18.44 13.53
N LYS A 57 -2.83 -18.97 14.43
CA LYS A 57 -3.04 -18.84 15.88
C LYS A 57 -2.83 -17.40 16.36
N ALA A 58 -1.81 -16.72 15.85
CA ALA A 58 -1.53 -15.32 16.17
C ALA A 58 -2.65 -14.40 15.65
N ALA A 59 -3.13 -14.65 14.43
CA ALA A 59 -4.25 -13.91 13.85
C ALA A 59 -5.54 -14.09 14.67
N GLN A 60 -5.83 -15.32 15.14
CA GLN A 60 -6.97 -15.58 16.02
C GLN A 60 -6.89 -14.79 17.33
N GLN A 61 -5.76 -14.85 18.04
CA GLN A 61 -5.58 -14.11 19.30
C GLN A 61 -5.70 -12.59 19.10
N MET A 62 -5.20 -12.09 17.97
CA MET A 62 -5.31 -10.68 17.60
C MET A 62 -6.77 -10.27 17.36
N LEU A 63 -7.56 -11.11 16.69
CA LEU A 63 -8.99 -10.86 16.46
C LEU A 63 -9.78 -10.88 17.77
N GLU A 64 -9.58 -11.89 18.62
CA GLU A 64 -10.26 -12.01 19.91
C GLU A 64 -9.95 -10.80 20.81
N THR A 65 -8.67 -10.43 20.91
CA THR A 65 -8.23 -9.26 21.68
C THR A 65 -8.79 -7.97 21.08
N GLY A 66 -8.76 -7.84 19.76
CA GLY A 66 -9.25 -6.65 19.07
C GLY A 66 -10.76 -6.47 19.24
N ALA A 67 -11.52 -7.55 19.10
CA ALA A 67 -12.96 -7.55 19.31
C ALA A 67 -13.34 -7.22 20.75
N ALA A 68 -12.57 -7.69 21.74
CA ALA A 68 -12.81 -7.38 23.15
C ALA A 68 -12.43 -5.94 23.53
N ARG A 69 -11.34 -5.39 22.97
CA ARG A 69 -10.78 -4.09 23.35
C ARG A 69 -11.15 -2.93 22.42
N GLY A 70 -11.94 -3.16 21.37
CA GLY A 70 -12.30 -2.12 20.41
C GLY A 70 -11.14 -1.66 19.53
N GLN A 71 -10.22 -2.57 19.20
CA GLN A 71 -9.08 -2.27 18.33
C GLN A 71 -9.45 -2.50 16.87
N TRP A 72 -8.72 -1.86 15.97
CA TRP A 72 -8.79 -2.20 14.56
C TRP A 72 -7.81 -3.33 14.27
N VAL A 73 -8.25 -4.31 13.51
CA VAL A 73 -7.43 -5.46 13.09
C VAL A 73 -7.41 -5.52 11.57
N MET A 74 -6.21 -5.64 11.00
CA MET A 74 -6.01 -5.81 9.57
C MET A 74 -5.33 -7.15 9.25
N LEU A 75 -6.04 -8.00 8.52
CA LEU A 75 -5.49 -9.25 7.98
C LEU A 75 -4.98 -8.99 6.57
N LEU A 76 -3.68 -9.14 6.37
CA LEU A 76 -3.04 -8.96 5.07
C LEU A 76 -2.91 -10.29 4.32
N ASN A 77 -3.13 -10.27 3.01
CA ASN A 77 -2.90 -11.41 2.11
C ASN A 77 -3.67 -12.70 2.50
N CYS A 78 -4.97 -12.59 2.77
CA CYS A 78 -5.81 -13.70 3.22
C CYS A 78 -5.78 -14.95 2.31
N HIS A 79 -5.62 -14.76 1.00
CA HIS A 79 -5.48 -15.83 0.02
C HIS A 79 -4.29 -16.78 0.30
N LEU A 80 -3.22 -16.31 0.95
CA LEU A 80 -2.04 -17.12 1.27
C LEU A 80 -2.30 -18.16 2.36
N LEU A 81 -3.39 -18.04 3.12
CA LEU A 81 -3.76 -19.00 4.17
C LEU A 81 -5.24 -19.38 4.08
N ALA A 82 -5.70 -19.74 2.87
CA ALA A 82 -7.10 -20.09 2.60
C ALA A 82 -7.66 -21.19 3.51
N SER A 83 -6.83 -22.16 3.92
CA SER A 83 -7.24 -23.24 4.84
C SER A 83 -7.70 -22.72 6.21
N TRP A 84 -7.12 -21.63 6.69
CA TRP A 84 -7.47 -21.02 7.98
C TRP A 84 -8.71 -20.11 7.89
N LEU A 85 -9.10 -19.66 6.69
CA LEU A 85 -10.26 -18.77 6.55
C LEU A 85 -11.58 -19.42 7.02
N ARG A 86 -11.70 -20.75 7.00
CA ARG A 86 -12.85 -21.44 7.63
C ARG A 86 -12.88 -21.28 9.14
N THR A 87 -11.71 -21.18 9.77
CA THR A 87 -11.60 -20.87 11.21
C THR A 87 -11.98 -19.42 11.46
N LEU A 88 -11.52 -18.49 10.61
CA LEU A 88 -11.93 -17.09 10.66
C LEU A 88 -13.45 -16.94 10.57
N GLU A 89 -14.10 -17.64 9.65
CA GLU A 89 -15.57 -17.65 9.50
C GLU A 89 -16.27 -18.03 10.81
N LYS A 90 -15.81 -19.12 11.45
CA LYS A 90 -16.33 -19.54 12.76
C LYS A 90 -16.11 -18.50 13.86
N ILE A 91 -14.94 -17.85 13.90
CA ILE A 91 -14.64 -16.79 14.87
C ILE A 91 -15.61 -15.63 14.68
N LEU A 92 -15.83 -15.19 13.43
CA LEU A 92 -16.76 -14.10 13.12
C LEU A 92 -18.21 -14.44 13.48
N GLU A 93 -18.62 -15.70 13.33
CA GLU A 93 -19.95 -16.16 13.73
C GLU A 93 -20.15 -16.24 15.24
N GLN A 94 -19.12 -16.66 15.96
CA GLN A 94 -19.14 -16.74 17.43
C GLN A 94 -19.05 -15.36 18.09
N THR A 95 -18.45 -14.39 17.41
CA THR A 95 -18.29 -13.02 17.89
C THR A 95 -19.60 -12.23 17.71
N THR A 96 -20.55 -12.44 18.62
CA THR A 96 -21.90 -11.84 18.52
C THR A 96 -22.01 -10.41 19.06
N LYS A 97 -21.15 -10.03 20.02
CA LYS A 97 -21.14 -8.70 20.64
C LYS A 97 -19.72 -8.14 20.76
N PRO A 98 -19.02 -7.89 19.65
CA PRO A 98 -17.75 -7.19 19.67
C PRO A 98 -17.92 -5.75 20.19
N HIS A 99 -16.83 -5.16 20.66
CA HIS A 99 -16.79 -3.75 21.04
C HIS A 99 -17.22 -2.84 19.88
N LEU A 100 -17.93 -1.75 20.16
CA LEU A 100 -18.52 -0.87 19.13
C LEU A 100 -17.48 -0.22 18.20
N ASP A 101 -16.27 0.01 18.71
CA ASP A 101 -15.15 0.55 17.95
C ASP A 101 -14.37 -0.49 17.13
N PHE A 102 -14.59 -1.78 17.36
CA PHE A 102 -13.87 -2.83 16.65
C PHE A 102 -14.13 -2.72 15.15
N ARG A 103 -13.06 -2.84 14.35
CA ARG A 103 -13.16 -2.93 12.89
C ARG A 103 -12.20 -4.00 12.39
N LEU A 104 -12.71 -4.85 11.49
CA LEU A 104 -11.91 -5.84 10.80
C LEU A 104 -11.74 -5.44 9.34
N TRP A 105 -10.48 -5.28 8.94
CA TRP A 105 -10.04 -5.00 7.57
C TRP A 105 -9.31 -6.23 7.03
N MET A 106 -9.58 -6.60 5.79
CA MET A 106 -8.98 -7.77 5.16
C MET A 106 -8.54 -7.42 3.74
N THR A 107 -7.42 -7.99 3.30
CA THR A 107 -6.97 -7.90 1.91
C THR A 107 -6.81 -9.29 1.32
N THR A 108 -7.19 -9.45 0.06
CA THR A 108 -7.02 -10.73 -0.65
C THR A 108 -6.86 -10.50 -2.14
N ASP A 109 -6.03 -11.30 -2.78
CA ASP A 109 -6.10 -11.51 -4.22
C ASP A 109 -7.36 -12.32 -4.54
N PRO A 110 -7.88 -12.23 -5.78
CA PRO A 110 -8.97 -13.07 -6.25
C PRO A 110 -8.66 -14.56 -6.04
N THR A 111 -9.54 -15.27 -5.34
CA THR A 111 -9.39 -16.70 -5.08
C THR A 111 -10.74 -17.39 -4.90
N ASP A 112 -10.88 -18.57 -5.50
CA ASP A 112 -12.08 -19.41 -5.36
C ASP A 112 -12.15 -20.12 -4.00
N ALA A 113 -11.06 -20.11 -3.23
CA ALA A 113 -10.97 -20.76 -1.93
C ALA A 113 -11.48 -19.88 -0.76
N PHE A 114 -11.88 -18.63 -1.03
CA PHE A 114 -12.35 -17.72 0.02
C PHE A 114 -13.75 -18.14 0.52
N PRO A 115 -13.97 -18.29 1.85
CA PRO A 115 -15.25 -18.77 2.38
C PRO A 115 -16.42 -17.86 2.03
N LEU A 116 -17.50 -18.47 1.51
CA LEU A 116 -18.69 -17.76 1.07
C LEU A 116 -19.42 -17.03 2.20
N GLY A 117 -19.43 -17.55 3.43
CA GLY A 117 -20.14 -16.89 4.54
C GLY A 117 -19.42 -15.61 4.99
N ILE A 118 -18.08 -15.56 4.92
CA ILE A 118 -17.34 -14.30 5.09
C ILE A 118 -17.68 -13.34 3.95
N LEU A 119 -17.66 -13.82 2.70
CA LEU A 119 -18.04 -13.00 1.56
C LEU A 119 -19.44 -12.43 1.73
N GLN A 120 -20.45 -13.21 2.12
CA GLN A 120 -21.81 -12.70 2.28
C GLN A 120 -21.91 -11.60 3.35
N LYS A 121 -21.10 -11.67 4.41
CA LYS A 121 -21.16 -10.75 5.56
C LYS A 121 -20.24 -9.52 5.45
N CYS A 122 -19.32 -9.48 4.49
CA CYS A 122 -18.38 -8.36 4.37
C CYS A 122 -18.83 -7.27 3.39
N LEU A 123 -18.32 -6.05 3.60
CA LEU A 123 -18.31 -4.99 2.60
C LEU A 123 -17.15 -5.25 1.64
N LYS A 124 -17.44 -5.53 0.37
CA LYS A 124 -16.43 -5.80 -0.66
C LYS A 124 -16.04 -4.51 -1.33
N VAL A 125 -14.75 -4.23 -1.36
CA VAL A 125 -14.20 -3.07 -2.04
C VAL A 125 -13.17 -3.56 -3.04
N VAL A 126 -13.37 -3.22 -4.31
CA VAL A 126 -12.37 -3.49 -5.34
C VAL A 126 -11.48 -2.25 -5.45
N THR A 127 -10.19 -2.44 -5.20
CA THR A 127 -9.17 -1.40 -5.41
C THR A 127 -8.53 -1.64 -6.76
N GLU A 128 -8.85 -0.79 -7.73
CA GLU A 128 -8.18 -0.79 -9.04
C GLU A 128 -7.14 0.34 -9.07
N PRO A 129 -5.95 0.10 -9.65
CA PRO A 129 -5.00 1.17 -9.87
C PRO A 129 -5.62 2.24 -10.80
N PRO A 130 -5.28 3.53 -10.62
CA PRO A 130 -5.79 4.60 -11.47
C PRO A 130 -5.54 4.33 -12.96
N ASN A 131 -6.52 4.62 -13.81
CA ASN A 131 -6.37 4.37 -15.23
C ASN A 131 -5.79 5.57 -15.98
N GLY A 132 -4.49 5.54 -16.29
CA GLY A 132 -3.84 6.53 -17.15
C GLY A 132 -2.87 7.40 -16.37
N LEU A 133 -1.85 7.89 -17.08
CA LEU A 133 -0.71 8.61 -16.50
C LEU A 133 -1.13 9.77 -15.58
N LYS A 134 -2.06 10.61 -16.05
CA LYS A 134 -2.58 11.76 -15.28
C LYS A 134 -3.27 11.34 -13.98
N LEU A 135 -3.99 10.23 -14.00
CA LEU A 135 -4.70 9.73 -12.81
C LEU A 135 -3.74 9.07 -11.83
N ASN A 136 -2.71 8.35 -12.30
CA ASN A 136 -1.65 7.83 -11.42
C ASN A 136 -0.89 8.96 -10.73
N MET A 137 -0.45 9.97 -11.48
CA MET A 137 0.22 11.12 -10.87
C MET A 137 -0.67 11.81 -9.82
N ARG A 138 -1.95 12.04 -10.14
CA ARG A 138 -2.91 12.60 -9.17
C ARG A 138 -3.05 11.72 -7.93
N ALA A 139 -3.06 10.40 -8.08
CA ALA A 139 -3.13 9.48 -6.96
C ALA A 139 -1.88 9.58 -6.06
N SER A 140 -0.67 9.58 -6.64
CA SER A 140 0.56 9.78 -5.87
C SER A 140 0.57 11.12 -5.14
N PHE A 141 0.25 12.22 -5.83
CA PHE A 141 0.21 13.56 -5.22
C PHE A 141 -0.85 13.69 -4.13
N SER A 142 -2.02 13.05 -4.29
CA SER A 142 -3.09 13.12 -3.28
C SER A 142 -2.70 12.54 -1.92
N LYS A 143 -1.60 11.79 -1.87
CA LYS A 143 -1.07 11.12 -0.68
C LYS A 143 0.15 11.80 -0.08
N ILE A 144 0.63 12.90 -0.68
CA ILE A 144 1.74 13.71 -0.18
C ILE A 144 1.12 14.89 0.59
N THR A 145 1.53 15.09 1.84
CA THR A 145 1.08 16.25 2.63
C THR A 145 1.93 17.48 2.33
N ASP A 146 1.40 18.67 2.61
CA ASP A 146 2.16 19.91 2.44
C ASP A 146 3.42 19.91 3.31
N GLU A 147 3.35 19.36 4.54
CA GLU A 147 4.51 19.23 5.42
C GLU A 147 5.60 18.33 4.82
N GLN A 148 5.22 17.24 4.12
CA GLN A 148 6.18 16.38 3.43
C GLN A 148 6.83 17.09 2.25
N LEU A 149 6.08 17.94 1.54
CA LEU A 149 6.58 18.68 0.39
C LEU A 149 7.49 19.85 0.78
N GLU A 150 7.29 20.42 1.97
CA GLU A 150 8.10 21.49 2.55
C GLU A 150 9.25 20.98 3.45
N ALA A 151 9.36 19.65 3.68
CA ALA A 151 10.35 19.08 4.60
C ALA A 151 11.80 19.32 4.15
N CYS A 152 12.05 19.33 2.84
CA CYS A 152 13.39 19.50 2.29
C CYS A 152 13.66 20.97 1.91
N PRO A 153 14.72 21.61 2.45
CA PRO A 153 15.07 23.00 2.13
C PRO A 153 15.71 23.16 0.75
N HIS A 154 16.12 22.08 0.08
CA HIS A 154 16.82 22.14 -1.19
C HIS A 154 15.85 22.47 -2.34
N TYR A 155 16.16 23.50 -3.13
CA TYR A 155 15.29 24.00 -4.21
C TYR A 155 14.87 22.92 -5.24
N ALA A 156 15.73 21.93 -5.47
CA ALA A 156 15.47 20.84 -6.40
C ALA A 156 14.45 19.80 -5.92
N PHE A 157 14.09 19.77 -4.62
CA PHE A 157 13.25 18.70 -4.07
C PHE A 157 11.87 18.64 -4.73
N LYS A 158 11.10 19.73 -4.70
CA LYS A 158 9.72 19.73 -5.26
C LYS A 158 9.68 19.39 -6.75
N PRO A 159 10.55 19.97 -7.62
CA PRO A 159 10.67 19.53 -9.02
C PRO A 159 11.00 18.04 -9.15
N LEU A 160 11.90 17.50 -8.33
CA LEU A 160 12.28 16.10 -8.40
C LEU A 160 11.19 15.15 -7.87
N VAL A 161 10.38 15.57 -6.88
CA VAL A 161 9.17 14.83 -6.46
C VAL A 161 8.19 14.70 -7.63
N TYR A 162 8.03 15.76 -8.44
CA TYR A 162 7.22 15.68 -9.66
C TYR A 162 7.80 14.69 -10.68
N VAL A 163 9.11 14.73 -10.92
CA VAL A 163 9.80 13.80 -11.83
C VAL A 163 9.65 12.35 -11.33
N LEU A 164 9.80 12.13 -10.03
CA LEU A 164 9.60 10.81 -9.41
C LEU A 164 8.16 10.33 -9.56
N ALA A 165 7.17 11.20 -9.35
CA ALA A 165 5.75 10.85 -9.50
C ALA A 165 5.40 10.52 -10.96
N PHE A 166 5.97 11.25 -11.91
CA PHE A 166 5.84 10.96 -13.34
C PHE A 166 6.47 9.61 -13.68
N PHE A 167 7.70 9.37 -13.24
CA PHE A 167 8.40 8.10 -13.44
C PHE A 167 7.62 6.92 -12.84
N HIS A 168 7.15 7.04 -11.60
CA HIS A 168 6.32 6.04 -10.92
C HIS A 168 5.05 5.72 -11.74
N ALA A 169 4.36 6.76 -12.21
CA ALA A 169 3.17 6.60 -13.04
C ALA A 169 3.49 5.91 -14.39
N VAL A 170 4.63 6.21 -15.02
CA VAL A 170 5.06 5.56 -16.27
C VAL A 170 5.30 4.06 -16.05
N VAL A 171 6.06 3.67 -15.03
CA VAL A 171 6.39 2.26 -14.81
C VAL A 171 5.16 1.42 -14.45
N GLN A 172 4.19 2.01 -13.74
CA GLN A 172 2.89 1.40 -13.46
C GLN A 172 2.03 1.26 -14.73
N GLU A 173 1.90 2.32 -15.53
CA GLU A 173 1.09 2.29 -16.76
C GLU A 173 1.64 1.30 -17.79
N ARG A 174 2.96 1.15 -17.88
CA ARG A 174 3.58 0.18 -18.80
C ARG A 174 3.08 -1.24 -18.59
N ARG A 175 2.78 -1.64 -17.35
CA ARG A 175 2.26 -2.98 -17.03
C ARG A 175 1.00 -3.35 -17.82
N LYS A 176 0.17 -2.36 -18.19
CA LYS A 176 -1.08 -2.57 -18.94
C LYS A 176 -0.87 -3.11 -20.34
N TYR A 177 0.32 -2.90 -20.90
CA TYR A 177 0.66 -3.38 -22.25
C TYR A 177 1.22 -4.81 -22.24
N GLY A 178 1.06 -5.55 -21.13
CA GLY A 178 1.54 -6.91 -20.98
C GLY A 178 3.03 -7.01 -21.30
N LYS A 179 3.40 -8.02 -22.09
CA LYS A 179 4.80 -8.30 -22.48
C LYS A 179 5.47 -7.19 -23.29
N VAL A 180 4.70 -6.30 -23.94
CA VAL A 180 5.25 -5.14 -24.66
C VAL A 180 5.68 -4.04 -23.68
N GLY A 181 5.00 -3.96 -22.54
CA GLY A 181 5.35 -3.04 -21.46
C GLY A 181 6.49 -3.55 -20.61
N TRP A 182 6.35 -4.77 -20.08
CA TRP A 182 7.34 -5.48 -19.27
C TRP A 182 7.29 -6.97 -19.60
N ASN A 183 8.45 -7.60 -19.78
CA ASN A 183 8.50 -9.05 -19.98
C ASN A 183 7.97 -9.81 -18.75
N VAL A 184 8.19 -9.26 -17.56
CA VAL A 184 7.67 -9.76 -16.28
C VAL A 184 6.75 -8.72 -15.63
N GLY A 185 5.61 -9.15 -15.08
CA GLY A 185 4.66 -8.26 -14.41
C GLY A 185 5.15 -7.80 -13.04
N TYR A 186 5.95 -6.75 -12.98
CA TYR A 186 6.45 -6.16 -11.74
C TYR A 186 5.37 -5.41 -10.96
N ASP A 187 5.40 -5.55 -9.63
CA ASP A 187 4.43 -4.95 -8.72
C ASP A 187 4.98 -3.67 -8.06
N PHE A 188 5.13 -2.62 -8.86
CA PHE A 188 5.53 -1.30 -8.37
C PHE A 188 4.37 -0.66 -7.60
N ASN A 189 4.59 -0.37 -6.32
CA ASN A 189 3.55 0.09 -5.41
C ASN A 189 3.94 1.39 -4.68
N GLU A 190 3.01 1.90 -3.86
CA GLU A 190 3.17 3.16 -3.13
C GLU A 190 4.41 3.20 -2.23
N SER A 191 4.82 2.05 -1.67
CA SER A 191 6.00 1.96 -0.82
C SER A 191 7.27 2.32 -1.61
N ASP A 192 7.38 1.85 -2.85
CA ASP A 192 8.53 2.17 -3.72
C ASP A 192 8.62 3.68 -3.97
N PHE A 193 7.49 4.35 -4.18
CA PHE A 193 7.41 5.80 -4.35
C PHE A 193 7.80 6.55 -3.07
N ARG A 194 7.20 6.21 -1.92
CA ARG A 194 7.45 6.88 -0.64
C ARG A 194 8.89 6.74 -0.16
N VAL A 195 9.46 5.53 -0.25
CA VAL A 195 10.85 5.32 0.15
C VAL A 195 11.79 6.09 -0.77
N SER A 196 11.52 6.12 -2.08
CA SER A 196 12.30 6.91 -3.03
C SER A 196 12.23 8.42 -2.75
N MET A 197 11.05 8.93 -2.39
CA MET A 197 10.84 10.33 -1.99
C MET A 197 11.61 10.67 -0.71
N ASN A 198 11.57 9.79 0.31
CA ASN A 198 12.29 9.98 1.56
C ASN A 198 13.81 9.92 1.39
N LEU A 199 14.31 9.03 0.54
CA LEU A 199 15.73 8.98 0.18
C LEU A 199 16.15 10.27 -0.52
N MET A 200 15.33 10.75 -1.47
CA MET A 200 15.60 12.01 -2.16
C MET A 200 15.66 13.20 -1.19
N ASP A 201 14.72 13.30 -0.25
CA ASP A 201 14.76 14.30 0.82
C ASP A 201 16.07 14.19 1.62
N TYR A 202 16.39 13.00 2.16
CA TYR A 202 17.59 12.79 2.96
C TYR A 202 18.88 13.25 2.25
N TYR A 203 19.08 12.85 1.00
CA TYR A 203 20.30 13.19 0.26
C TYR A 203 20.35 14.67 -0.13
N LEU A 204 19.23 15.28 -0.53
CA LEU A 204 19.19 16.70 -0.87
C LEU A 204 19.35 17.60 0.36
N THR A 205 18.73 17.22 1.48
CA THR A 205 18.90 17.89 2.77
C THR A 205 20.35 17.79 3.25
N LYS A 206 21.00 16.63 3.07
CA LYS A 206 22.43 16.47 3.35
C LYS A 206 23.28 17.40 2.48
N THR A 207 23.07 17.42 1.16
CA THR A 207 23.76 18.32 0.22
C THR A 207 23.57 19.79 0.59
N PHE A 208 22.35 20.19 0.96
CA PHE A 208 22.04 21.55 1.43
C PHE A 208 22.83 21.92 2.69
N ASN A 209 22.85 21.02 3.69
CA ASN A 209 23.57 21.24 4.95
C ASN A 209 25.10 21.31 4.75
N GLU A 210 25.62 20.52 3.81
CA GLU A 210 27.03 20.53 3.41
C GLU A 210 27.40 21.74 2.51
N LYS A 211 26.43 22.61 2.21
CA LYS A 211 26.58 23.79 1.33
C LYS A 211 27.12 23.44 -0.06
N GLN A 212 26.79 22.25 -0.55
CA GLN A 212 27.10 21.83 -1.91
C GLN A 212 26.01 22.36 -2.85
N GLU A 213 26.41 23.06 -3.91
CA GLU A 213 25.45 23.58 -4.90
C GLU A 213 24.95 22.51 -5.88
N GLN A 214 25.72 21.43 -6.05
CA GLN A 214 25.47 20.39 -7.05
C GLN A 214 24.52 19.33 -6.52
N ILE A 215 23.49 19.02 -7.32
CA ILE A 215 22.57 17.92 -7.05
C ILE A 215 23.35 16.59 -7.13
N PRO A 216 23.22 15.68 -6.15
CA PRO A 216 23.93 14.40 -6.13
C PRO A 216 23.28 13.39 -7.09
N TRP A 217 23.30 13.68 -8.40
CA TRP A 217 22.62 12.91 -9.44
C TRP A 217 23.01 11.43 -9.45
N GLY A 218 24.30 11.12 -9.25
CA GLY A 218 24.77 9.73 -9.21
C GLY A 218 24.10 8.93 -8.10
N SER A 219 24.02 9.50 -6.90
CA SER A 219 23.36 8.87 -5.76
C SER A 219 21.85 8.75 -5.99
N LEU A 220 21.19 9.80 -6.46
CA LEU A 220 19.74 9.79 -6.69
C LEU A 220 19.35 8.76 -7.77
N LYS A 221 20.08 8.72 -8.89
CA LYS A 221 19.83 7.75 -9.98
C LYS A 221 20.06 6.31 -9.52
N TYR A 222 21.13 6.05 -8.78
CA TYR A 222 21.41 4.72 -8.24
C TYR A 222 20.33 4.29 -7.23
N LEU A 223 19.96 5.15 -6.28
CA LEU A 223 19.01 4.80 -5.23
C LEU A 223 17.62 4.56 -5.79
N VAL A 224 17.11 5.46 -6.63
CA VAL A 224 15.78 5.29 -7.23
C VAL A 224 15.82 4.16 -8.27
N GLY A 225 16.82 4.15 -9.15
CA GLY A 225 16.83 3.29 -10.32
C GLY A 225 17.38 1.90 -10.13
N ASP A 226 18.50 1.75 -9.43
CA ASP A 226 19.12 0.44 -9.24
C ASP A 226 18.61 -0.23 -7.96
N ALA A 227 18.52 0.52 -6.86
CA ALA A 227 18.16 -0.05 -5.57
C ALA A 227 16.65 -0.21 -5.40
N MET A 228 15.87 0.85 -5.53
CA MET A 228 14.42 0.81 -5.27
C MET A 228 13.65 0.12 -6.40
N TYR A 229 13.60 0.72 -7.59
CA TYR A 229 12.83 0.16 -8.69
C TYR A 229 13.60 -0.98 -9.38
N GLY A 230 14.92 -0.85 -9.53
CA GLY A 230 15.77 -1.87 -10.15
C GLY A 230 15.86 -3.16 -9.34
N GLY A 231 15.68 -3.10 -8.02
CA GLY A 231 15.60 -4.27 -7.16
C GLY A 231 14.35 -5.13 -7.40
N ARG A 232 13.29 -4.56 -8.00
CA ARG A 232 12.09 -5.30 -8.42
C ARG A 232 12.28 -6.00 -9.76
N VAL A 233 13.18 -5.49 -10.61
CA VAL A 233 13.32 -5.91 -12.01
C VAL A 233 14.30 -7.07 -12.14
N THR A 234 13.78 -8.23 -12.51
CA THR A 234 14.53 -9.48 -12.64
C THR A 234 15.01 -9.80 -14.07
N CYS A 235 14.49 -9.11 -15.08
CA CYS A 235 14.82 -9.35 -16.49
C CYS A 235 15.77 -8.27 -17.01
N ASP A 236 16.87 -8.65 -17.66
CA ASP A 236 17.89 -7.71 -18.16
C ASP A 236 17.34 -6.74 -19.23
N TYR A 237 16.42 -7.20 -20.09
CA TYR A 237 15.78 -6.33 -21.08
C TYR A 237 14.87 -5.29 -20.43
N ASP A 238 14.11 -5.70 -19.42
CA ASP A 238 13.26 -4.79 -18.64
C ASP A 238 14.14 -3.81 -17.85
N ARG A 239 15.30 -4.25 -17.34
CA ARG A 239 16.26 -3.40 -16.63
C ARG A 239 16.78 -2.29 -17.53
N ARG A 240 17.12 -2.60 -18.78
CA ARG A 240 17.49 -1.57 -19.79
C ARG A 240 16.37 -0.56 -20.01
N GLY A 241 15.12 -1.03 -20.09
CA GLY A 241 13.95 -0.15 -20.19
C GLY A 241 13.83 0.79 -19.00
N LEU A 242 13.96 0.27 -17.77
CA LEU A 242 13.93 1.04 -16.54
C LEU A 242 15.03 2.11 -16.50
N THR A 243 16.28 1.72 -16.78
CA THR A 243 17.43 2.63 -16.79
C THR A 243 17.24 3.76 -17.80
N THR A 244 16.59 3.50 -18.94
CA THR A 244 16.33 4.53 -19.96
C THR A 244 15.40 5.64 -19.45
N TYR A 245 14.46 5.33 -18.55
CA TYR A 245 13.55 6.33 -17.97
C TYR A 245 14.19 7.15 -16.83
N ILE A 246 15.26 6.63 -16.21
CA ILE A 246 15.97 7.28 -15.10
C ILE A 246 17.23 8.02 -15.57
N GLY A 247 17.77 7.60 -16.72
CA GLY A 247 18.99 8.07 -17.36
C GLY A 247 18.98 9.55 -17.70
#